data_AF-A0A644UK47-F1
#
_entry.id   AF-A0A644UK47-F1
#
_cell.length_a   1.000
_cell.length_b   1.000
_cell.length_c   1.000
_cell.angle_alpha   90.00
_cell.angle_beta   90.00
_cell.angle_gamma   90.00
#
_symmetry.space_group_name_H-M   'P 1'
#
loop_
_entity.id
_entity.type
_entity.pdbx_description
1 polymer ?
#
loop_
_entity_poly.entity_id
_entity_poly.type
_entity_poly.pdbx_seq_one_letter_code
_entity_poly.pdbx_strand_id
1 'polypeptide(L)' 'MARHEQIIYATDRTAARLLDMRPAEFRDLVSAGALPAPLKIGQHERWSISDIDAIVRGSKPKPTEEFDL' A
#
# COMPACT_ATOMS: atom_id res chain seq x y z
N MET A 1 -24.93 -8.05 -15.76
CA MET A 1 -23.99 -7.33 -14.88
C MET A 1 -22.62 -7.95 -15.04
N ALA A 2 -21.70 -7.30 -15.75
CA ALA A 2 -20.33 -7.81 -15.87
C ALA A 2 -19.72 -7.85 -14.46
N ARG A 3 -19.27 -9.03 -14.04
CA ARG A 3 -18.52 -9.20 -12.79
C ARG A 3 -17.23 -8.39 -12.97
N HIS A 4 -17.17 -7.19 -12.42
CA HIS A 4 -15.91 -6.46 -12.34
C HIS A 4 -14.99 -7.29 -11.46
N GLU A 5 -13.98 -7.91 -12.06
CA GLU A 5 -12.92 -8.57 -11.31
C GLU A 5 -12.19 -7.48 -10.53
N GLN A 6 -12.51 -7.40 -9.24
CA GLN A 6 -11.88 -6.45 -8.35
C GLN A 6 -10.45 -6.92 -8.13
N ILE A 7 -9.49 -6.12 -8.56
CA ILE A 7 -8.10 -6.33 -8.22
C ILE A 7 -8.00 -6.24 -6.70
N ILE A 8 -7.46 -7.29 -6.07
CA ILE A 8 -7.25 -7.35 -4.61
C ILE A 8 -5.81 -7.00 -4.23
N TYR A 9 -4.86 -7.27 -5.13
CA TYR A 9 -3.44 -6.99 -4.98
C TYR A 9 -2.91 -6.22 -6.18
N ALA A 10 -2.38 -5.02 -5.92
CA ALA A 10 -1.88 -4.09 -6.92
C ALA A 10 -0.36 -4.19 -7.09
N THR A 11 0.14 -3.85 -8.29
CA THR A 11 1.54 -3.46 -8.48
C THR A 11 1.80 -2.08 -7.88
N ASP A 12 3.07 -1.68 -7.76
CA ASP A 12 3.46 -0.33 -7.36
C ASP A 12 2.81 0.73 -8.26
N ARG A 13 2.75 0.49 -9.57
CA ARG A 13 2.14 1.41 -10.55
C ARG A 13 0.64 1.58 -10.30
N THR A 14 -0.08 0.49 -10.08
CA THR A 14 -1.52 0.56 -9.82
C THR A 14 -1.80 1.20 -8.47
N ALA A 15 -1.02 0.86 -7.44
CA ALA A 15 -1.12 1.44 -6.10
C ALA A 15 -0.86 2.95 -6.12
N ALA A 16 0.20 3.40 -6.80
CA ALA A 16 0.52 4.82 -6.97
C ALA A 16 -0.62 5.58 -7.68
N ARG A 17 -1.20 4.98 -8.73
CA ARG A 17 -2.35 5.57 -9.43
C ARG A 17 -3.59 5.72 -8.54
N LEU A 18 -3.84 4.78 -7.63
CA LEU A 18 -4.96 4.88 -6.69
C LEU A 18 -4.81 6.07 -5.72
N LEU A 19 -3.58 6.50 -5.47
CA LEU A 19 -3.24 7.63 -4.62
C LEU A 19 -2.88 8.90 -5.41
N ASP A 20 -3.16 8.90 -6.72
CA ASP A 20 -2.87 10.00 -7.64
C ASP A 20 -1.41 10.50 -7.60
N MET A 21 -0.45 9.57 -7.57
CA MET A 21 0.98 9.88 -7.53
C MET A 21 1.81 9.04 -8.51
N ARG A 22 3.08 9.42 -8.71
CA ARG A 22 4.00 8.66 -9.55
C ARG A 22 4.49 7.40 -8.81
N PRO A 23 4.82 6.31 -9.52
CA PRO A 23 5.31 5.08 -8.87
C PRO A 23 6.60 5.26 -8.05
N ALA A 24 7.45 6.22 -8.42
CA ALA A 24 8.65 6.55 -7.64
C ALA A 24 8.29 7.11 -6.26
N GLU A 25 7.40 8.11 -6.21
CA GLU A 25 6.92 8.71 -4.96
C GLU A 25 6.26 7.68 -4.05
N PHE A 26 5.48 6.77 -4.64
CA PHE A 26 4.89 5.65 -3.89
C PHE A 26 5.97 4.76 -3.25
N ARG A 27 7.01 4.36 -4.00
CA ARG A 27 8.10 3.53 -3.45
C ARG A 27 8.91 4.28 -2.40
N ASP A 28 9.12 5.57 -2.56
CA ASP A 28 9.82 6.40 -1.56
C ASP A 28 9.04 6.40 -0.24
N LEU A 29 7.71 6.58 -0.29
CA LEU A 29 6.83 6.51 0.89
C LEU A 29 6.80 5.12 1.53
N VAL A 30 6.83 4.05 0.73
CA VAL A 30 6.95 2.67 1.25
C VAL A 30 8.30 2.49 1.96
N SER A 31 9.40 2.97 1.37
CA SER A 31 10.74 2.86 1.96
C SER A 31 10.89 3.68 3.24
N ALA A 32 10.19 4.81 3.33
CA ALA A 32 10.13 5.66 4.52
C ALA A 32 9.15 5.13 5.60
N GLY A 33 8.45 4.02 5.34
CA GLY A 33 7.48 3.42 6.28
C GLY A 33 6.14 4.15 6.39
N ALA A 34 5.88 5.14 5.53
CA ALA A 34 4.61 5.88 5.51
C ALA A 34 3.47 5.08 4.84
N LEU A 35 3.82 4.19 3.91
CA LEU A 35 2.91 3.28 3.21
C LEU A 35 3.25 1.82 3.53
N PRO A 36 2.32 0.86 3.33
CA PRO A 36 2.53 -0.51 3.75
C PRO A 36 3.60 -1.17 2.86
N ALA A 37 4.41 -2.05 3.47
CA ALA A 37 5.37 -2.85 2.74
C ALA A 37 4.68 -3.82 1.76
N PRO A 38 5.33 -4.18 0.63
CA PRO A 38 4.77 -5.16 -0.30
C PRO A 38 4.71 -6.56 0.30
N LEU A 39 3.65 -7.29 -0.05
CA LEU A 39 3.61 -8.74 0.03
C LEU A 39 4.46 -9.33 -1.11
N LYS A 40 5.42 -10.20 -0.77
CA LYS A 40 6.21 -10.95 -1.74
C LYS A 40 5.50 -12.24 -2.13
N ILE A 41 5.18 -12.38 -3.42
CA ILE A 41 4.60 -13.57 -4.03
C ILE A 41 5.61 -14.07 -5.08
N GLY A 42 6.54 -14.93 -4.65
CA GLY A 42 7.69 -15.30 -5.47
C GLY A 42 8.56 -14.08 -5.80
N GLN A 43 8.74 -13.79 -7.09
CA GLN A 43 9.50 -12.63 -7.58
C GLN A 43 8.65 -11.36 -7.74
N HIS A 44 7.39 -11.40 -7.29
CA HIS A 44 6.45 -10.30 -7.44
C HIS A 44 6.19 -9.61 -6.12
N GLU A 45 6.31 -8.29 -6.12
CA GLU A 45 5.89 -7.42 -5.02
C GLU A 45 4.48 -6.89 -5.30
N ARG A 46 3.59 -7.04 -4.32
CA ARG A 46 2.18 -6.65 -4.44
C ARG A 46 1.67 -5.97 -3.18
N TRP A 47 0.80 -4.99 -3.35
CA TRP A 47 0.17 -4.26 -2.26
C TRP A 47 -1.32 -4.60 -2.17
N SER A 48 -1.78 -4.90 -0.97
CA SER A 48 -3.20 -5.08 -0.69
C SER A 48 -3.92 -3.74 -0.88
N ILE A 49 -4.94 -3.72 -1.74
CA ILE A 49 -5.74 -2.51 -1.96
C ILE A 49 -6.50 -2.12 -0.69
N SER A 50 -6.96 -3.11 0.09
CA SER A 50 -7.63 -2.86 1.37
C SER A 50 -6.70 -2.20 2.39
N ASP A 51 -5.42 -2.56 2.41
CA ASP A 51 -4.44 -1.93 3.31
C ASP A 51 -4.14 -0.49 2.91
N ILE A 52 -4.03 -0.22 1.60
CA ILE A 52 -3.86 1.13 1.08
C ILE A 52 -5.08 2.00 1.46
N ASP A 53 -6.29 1.50 1.21
CA ASP A 53 -7.55 2.20 1.54
C ASP A 53 -7.66 2.47 3.06
N ALA A 54 -7.27 1.51 3.91
CA ALA A 54 -7.26 1.68 5.36
C ALA A 54 -6.30 2.79 5.83
N ILE A 55 -5.14 2.95 5.19
CA ILE A 55 -4.19 4.03 5.52
C ILE A 55 -4.74 5.39 5.11
N VAL A 56 -5.30 5.50 3.90
CA VAL A 56 -5.90 6.75 3.39
C VAL A 56 -7.07 7.20 4.27
N ARG A 57 -7.88 6.26 4.75
CA ARG A 57 -9.00 6.55 5.67
C ARG A 57 -8.55 6.82 7.11
N GLY A 58 -7.26 6.71 7.42
CA GLY A 58 -6.71 6.92 8.76
C GLY A 58 -7.03 5.79 9.75
N SER A 59 -7.35 4.58 9.27
CA SER A 59 -7.78 3.45 10.11
C SER A 59 -6.66 2.47 10.49
N LYS A 60 -5.43 2.61 9.96
CA LYS A 60 -4.29 1.87 10.52
C LYS A 60 -3.69 2.63 11.70
N PRO A 61 -3.65 2.04 12.91
CA PRO A 61 -2.77 2.54 13.95
C PRO A 61 -1.35 2.56 13.39
N LYS A 62 -0.66 3.70 13.52
CA LYS A 62 0.80 3.71 13.34
C LYS A 62 1.39 2.62 14.22
N PRO A 63 2.42 1.87 13.77
CA PRO A 63 3.20 1.06 14.70
C PRO A 63 3.65 2.02 15.81
N THR A 64 3.17 1.78 17.02
CA THR A 64 3.63 2.50 18.20
C THR A 64 5.11 2.17 18.34
N GLU A 65 5.99 3.09 17.99
CA GLU A 65 7.30 3.13 18.64
C GLU A 65 7.00 3.47 20.10
N GLU A 66 6.88 2.42 20.92
CA GLU A 66 7.07 2.54 22.36
C GLU A 66 8.50 3.05 22.57
N PHE A 67 8.64 4.36 22.70
CA PHE A 67 9.84 4.94 23.31
C PHE A 67 9.77 4.63 24.80
N ASP A 68 10.34 3.49 25.20
CA ASP A 68 10.78 3.29 26.57
C ASP A 68 12.04 4.13 26.81
N LEU A 69 11.95 5.15 27.66
CA LEU A 69 13.04 5.72 28.47
C LEU A 69 12.50 6.64 29.58
#